data_AF-A0A166FB50-F1
#
_entry.id   AF-A0A166FB50-F1
#
_cell.length_a   1.000
_cell.length_b   1.000
_cell.length_c   1.000
_cell.angle_alpha   90.00
_cell.angle_beta   90.00
_cell.angle_gamma   90.00
#
_symmetry.space_group_name_H-M   'P 1'
#
loop_
_entity.id
_entity.type
_entity.pdbx_description
1 polymer ?
#
loop_
_entity_poly.entity_id
_entity_poly.type
_entity_poly.pdbx_seq_one_letter_code
_entity_poly.pdbx_strand_id
1 'polypeptide(L)'
;MHKFASLLLLSGLIGAQAQSARQVTFKNSCKKDIWFYPTTGAIGDCSAGCPTGTSCNEANSICYYDNPKPNNGNYRIPAGGNNVVVYPFYDNSAAAVWNGNWGFCEDGMTCNQNATTCDSAGCGVASGPYGIAEVNLIKNGSDYYDLSNIAGVSIPMSITPDNVPSTSTNAADPYTCGSPGSVTPSAGLGASTWDFNVPSVEYQWVTAGNGSAKTCSADTDCSSGEACGLVYDSGKFDMTCGTLSGFWTGGAVCAVDGGTTYMNCSAALTNGPYTGTNAAFYGCGDTSGSCYQPAADKNCCGCANWQDVFNTTLVPSSTIKCNNTSPAWAEIVQPTLQYIKEGCPNCYTFPYDDMSSTFTCKTIVDNYNVQNYTVELFNCPL
;
A
#
# COMPACT_ATOMS: atom_id res chain seq x y z
N MET A 1 -0.64 -14.94 52.64
CA MET A 1 0.44 -14.01 52.27
C MET A 1 1.50 -14.78 51.51
N HIS A 2 2.02 -14.17 50.45
CA HIS A 2 3.17 -14.55 49.61
C HIS A 2 2.89 -15.46 48.40
N LYS A 3 3.13 -14.82 47.25
CA LYS A 3 2.94 -15.23 45.86
C LYS A 3 4.05 -16.20 45.45
N PHE A 4 3.69 -17.23 44.68
CA PHE A 4 4.64 -17.97 43.85
C PHE A 4 4.94 -17.15 42.59
N ALA A 5 6.18 -16.71 42.43
CA ALA A 5 6.71 -16.22 41.17
C ALA A 5 7.39 -17.40 40.47
N SER A 6 6.87 -17.81 39.31
CA SER A 6 7.56 -18.73 38.41
C SER A 6 8.76 -18.02 37.81
N LEU A 7 9.93 -18.49 38.21
CA LEU A 7 11.23 -18.12 37.66
C LEU A 7 11.35 -18.77 36.28
N LEU A 8 11.23 -17.99 35.20
CA LEU A 8 11.61 -18.45 33.86
C LEU A 8 13.13 -18.63 33.83
N LEU A 9 13.56 -19.86 33.60
CA LEU A 9 14.95 -20.23 33.34
C LEU A 9 15.38 -19.66 31.99
N LEU A 10 16.12 -18.56 32.03
CA LEU A 10 16.94 -18.09 30.92
C LEU A 10 18.39 -18.49 31.23
N SER A 11 18.86 -19.59 30.64
CA SER A 11 20.29 -19.91 30.67
C SER A 11 20.66 -20.85 29.51
N GLY A 12 21.53 -20.37 28.62
CA GLY A 12 22.45 -21.25 27.90
C GLY A 12 22.58 -21.03 26.40
N LEU A 13 23.04 -19.84 25.97
CA LEU A 13 23.90 -19.61 24.79
C LEU A 13 24.36 -18.15 24.83
N ILE A 14 25.42 -17.88 25.59
CA ILE A 14 26.18 -16.62 25.48
C ILE A 14 27.20 -16.87 24.37
N GLY A 15 26.86 -16.44 23.16
CA GLY A 15 27.68 -16.50 21.96
C GLY A 15 26.87 -15.92 20.79
N ALA A 16 27.27 -14.74 20.31
CA ALA A 16 26.53 -13.77 19.50
C ALA A 16 25.49 -12.97 20.30
N GLN A 17 25.62 -11.63 20.33
CA GLN A 17 24.52 -10.76 20.72
C GLN A 17 23.33 -11.12 19.82
N ALA A 18 22.21 -11.59 20.40
CA ALA A 18 20.99 -11.82 19.64
C ALA A 18 20.58 -10.47 19.04
N GLN A 19 20.76 -10.31 17.73
CA GLN A 19 20.35 -9.09 17.05
C GLN A 19 18.85 -8.87 17.25
N SER A 20 18.47 -7.65 17.58
CA SER A 20 17.08 -7.37 17.96
C SER A 20 16.16 -7.51 16.74
N ALA A 21 15.13 -8.33 16.90
CA ALA A 21 14.03 -8.38 15.95
C ALA A 21 13.33 -7.01 15.87
N ARG A 22 12.81 -6.69 14.69
CA ARG A 22 12.01 -5.48 14.48
C ARG A 22 10.54 -5.75 14.77
N GLN A 23 9.81 -4.71 15.13
CA GLN A 23 8.39 -4.77 15.40
C GLN A 23 7.64 -3.82 14.47
N VAL A 24 6.52 -4.30 13.96
CA VAL A 24 5.50 -3.45 13.34
C VAL A 24 4.26 -3.56 14.19
N THR A 25 3.78 -2.40 14.66
CA THR A 25 2.53 -2.27 15.40
C THR A 25 1.44 -1.84 14.44
N PHE A 26 0.42 -2.66 14.27
CA PHE A 26 -0.80 -2.28 13.57
C PHE A 26 -1.80 -1.74 14.58
N LYS A 27 -2.20 -0.47 14.44
CA LYS A 27 -3.14 0.21 15.32
C LYS A 27 -4.43 0.46 14.56
N ASN A 28 -5.56 0.03 15.12
CA ASN A 28 -6.87 0.24 14.55
C ASN A 28 -7.61 1.33 15.35
N SER A 29 -7.70 2.53 14.78
CA SER A 29 -8.47 3.65 15.30
C SER A 29 -9.88 3.72 14.68
N CYS A 30 -10.29 2.71 13.92
CA CYS A 30 -11.62 2.57 13.34
C CYS A 30 -12.62 1.91 14.32
N LYS A 31 -13.90 1.90 13.92
CA LYS A 31 -15.00 1.40 14.76
C LYS A 31 -15.24 -0.09 14.62
N LYS A 32 -14.76 -0.68 13.53
CA LYS A 32 -14.86 -2.12 13.23
C LYS A 32 -13.51 -2.78 13.38
N ASP A 33 -13.54 -4.10 13.51
CA ASP A 33 -12.32 -4.88 13.49
C ASP A 33 -11.72 -4.87 12.09
N ILE A 34 -10.39 -4.85 12.04
CA ILE A 34 -9.62 -4.92 10.79
C ILE A 34 -8.80 -6.20 10.84
N TRP A 35 -8.58 -6.83 9.70
CA TRP A 35 -7.55 -7.86 9.54
C TRP A 35 -6.51 -7.38 8.57
N PHE A 36 -5.26 -7.73 8.85
CA PHE A 36 -4.18 -7.57 7.90
C PHE A 36 -3.79 -8.93 7.31
N TYR A 37 -3.31 -8.91 6.08
CA TYR A 37 -2.74 -10.08 5.44
C TYR A 37 -1.41 -9.69 4.76
N PRO A 38 -0.33 -10.43 5.03
CA PRO A 38 0.94 -10.17 4.40
C PRO A 38 1.07 -10.90 3.05
N THR A 39 1.67 -10.22 2.08
CA THR A 39 2.17 -10.80 0.82
C THR A 39 3.65 -10.50 0.72
N THR A 40 4.46 -11.47 0.26
CA THR A 40 5.91 -11.39 0.36
C THR A 40 6.62 -11.33 -0.99
N GLY A 41 7.79 -10.71 -0.98
CA GLY A 41 8.70 -10.64 -2.12
C GLY A 41 9.48 -11.93 -2.33
N ALA A 42 9.99 -12.07 -3.56
CA ALA A 42 10.87 -13.16 -3.96
C ALA A 42 12.33 -12.93 -3.52
N ILE A 43 13.06 -14.01 -3.29
CA ILE A 43 14.49 -14.03 -2.93
C ILE A 43 15.18 -15.24 -3.57
N GLY A 44 15.42 -15.14 -4.88
CA GLY A 44 16.14 -16.17 -5.64
C GLY A 44 15.31 -17.40 -5.97
N ASP A 45 15.97 -18.44 -6.48
CA ASP A 45 15.35 -19.69 -6.92
C ASP A 45 15.50 -20.83 -5.90
N CYS A 46 14.67 -21.86 -6.03
CA CYS A 46 14.68 -23.00 -5.12
C CYS A 46 15.82 -24.01 -5.35
N SER A 47 16.60 -23.88 -6.43
CA SER A 47 17.51 -24.94 -6.89
C SER A 47 18.66 -25.22 -5.91
N ALA A 48 19.12 -24.19 -5.20
CA ALA A 48 20.15 -24.28 -4.17
C ALA A 48 19.57 -24.45 -2.74
N GLY A 49 18.25 -24.54 -2.61
CA GLY A 49 17.53 -24.42 -1.35
C GLY A 49 17.27 -22.96 -0.96
N CYS A 50 16.19 -22.73 -0.23
CA CYS A 50 15.80 -21.37 0.17
C CYS A 50 16.54 -20.93 1.45
N PRO A 51 16.97 -19.66 1.54
CA PRO A 51 17.56 -19.10 2.76
C PRO A 51 16.64 -19.27 3.98
N THR A 52 17.21 -19.37 5.19
CA THR A 52 16.42 -19.46 6.44
C THR A 52 15.41 -18.31 6.55
N GLY A 53 14.14 -18.59 6.90
CA GLY A 53 13.08 -17.57 6.95
C GLY A 53 12.46 -17.25 5.60
N THR A 54 12.66 -18.14 4.62
CA THR A 54 12.07 -18.09 3.29
C THR A 54 11.65 -19.50 2.90
N SER A 55 10.62 -19.62 2.05
CA SER A 55 10.07 -20.90 1.60
C SER A 55 10.02 -20.98 0.08
N CYS A 56 10.24 -22.18 -0.46
CA CYS A 56 10.10 -22.42 -1.89
C CYS A 56 8.63 -22.44 -2.28
N ASN A 57 8.25 -21.64 -3.28
CA ASN A 57 7.01 -21.83 -3.99
C ASN A 57 7.24 -22.85 -5.13
N GLU A 58 6.79 -24.08 -4.92
CA GLU A 58 7.00 -25.18 -5.87
C GLU A 58 6.35 -24.92 -7.24
N ALA A 59 5.29 -24.11 -7.31
CA ALA A 59 4.57 -23.84 -8.55
C ALA A 59 5.39 -23.00 -9.54
N ASN A 60 6.29 -22.14 -9.04
CA ASN A 60 7.13 -21.28 -9.89
C ASN A 60 8.64 -21.43 -9.63
N SER A 61 9.03 -22.31 -8.68
CA SER A 61 10.43 -22.58 -8.31
C SER A 61 11.20 -21.34 -7.81
N ILE A 62 10.49 -20.39 -7.18
CA ILE A 62 11.05 -19.17 -6.60
C ILE A 62 10.95 -19.24 -5.07
N CYS A 63 12.00 -18.82 -4.36
CA CYS A 63 11.95 -18.66 -2.90
C CYS A 63 11.29 -17.33 -2.55
N TYR A 64 10.43 -17.34 -1.53
CA TYR A 64 9.74 -16.15 -1.03
C TYR A 64 10.00 -15.99 0.46
N TYR A 65 10.08 -14.75 0.96
CA TYR A 65 10.13 -14.54 2.40
C TYR A 65 8.92 -15.19 3.07
N ASP A 66 9.13 -15.78 4.25
CA ASP A 66 8.02 -16.34 5.01
C ASP A 66 7.10 -15.21 5.49
N ASN A 67 5.79 -15.48 5.46
CA ASN A 67 4.82 -14.54 5.99
C ASN A 67 4.98 -14.43 7.51
N PRO A 68 5.15 -13.21 8.05
CA PRO A 68 5.35 -13.03 9.46
C PRO A 68 4.04 -13.33 10.20
N LYS A 69 4.15 -13.85 11.42
CA LYS A 69 2.99 -14.20 12.26
C LYS A 69 2.83 -13.18 13.39
N PRO A 70 1.61 -12.70 13.66
CA PRO A 70 1.32 -11.90 14.83
C PRO A 70 1.70 -12.64 16.12
N ASN A 71 2.14 -11.91 17.15
CA ASN A 71 2.63 -12.48 18.40
C ASN A 71 1.58 -13.34 19.13
N ASN A 72 0.30 -13.00 18.97
CA ASN A 72 -0.82 -13.73 19.54
C ASN A 72 -1.36 -14.84 18.61
N GLY A 73 -0.75 -15.04 17.44
CA GLY A 73 -1.18 -15.99 16.42
C GLY A 73 -2.48 -15.63 15.71
N ASN A 74 -2.99 -14.40 15.89
CA ASN A 74 -4.25 -13.93 15.33
C ASN A 74 -4.02 -12.67 14.48
N TYR A 75 -4.51 -12.64 13.23
CA TYR A 75 -4.31 -11.51 12.30
C TYR A 75 -5.28 -10.33 12.51
N ARG A 76 -6.19 -10.44 13.47
CA ARG A 76 -7.16 -9.39 13.81
C ARG A 76 -6.50 -8.23 14.54
N ILE A 77 -6.90 -7.02 14.17
CA ILE A 77 -6.62 -5.77 14.86
C ILE A 77 -7.97 -5.28 15.42
N PRO A 78 -8.25 -5.53 16.71
CA PRO A 78 -9.55 -5.18 17.28
C PRO A 78 -9.86 -3.69 17.15
N ALA A 79 -11.13 -3.32 17.03
CA ALA A 79 -11.59 -1.93 17.02
C ALA A 79 -11.05 -1.17 18.25
N GLY A 80 -10.38 -0.03 18.01
CA GLY A 80 -9.70 0.75 19.04
C GLY A 80 -8.44 0.09 19.63
N GLY A 81 -8.01 -1.05 19.09
CA GLY A 81 -6.93 -1.89 19.60
C GLY A 81 -5.67 -1.84 18.73
N ASN A 82 -4.76 -2.76 19.02
CA ASN A 82 -3.55 -2.98 18.22
C ASN A 82 -3.21 -4.46 18.10
N ASN A 83 -2.35 -4.76 17.15
CA ASN A 83 -1.68 -6.04 17.00
C ASN A 83 -0.21 -5.82 16.62
N VAL A 84 0.67 -6.71 17.03
CA VAL A 84 2.12 -6.56 16.85
C VAL A 84 2.67 -7.79 16.14
N VAL A 85 3.44 -7.52 15.09
CA VAL A 85 4.20 -8.52 14.35
C VAL A 85 5.68 -8.29 14.57
N VAL A 86 6.38 -9.37 14.93
CA VAL A 86 7.83 -9.38 15.09
C VAL A 86 8.46 -9.94 13.82
N TYR A 87 9.43 -9.21 13.29
CA TYR A 87 10.25 -9.59 12.14
C TYR A 87 11.60 -10.10 12.66
N PRO A 88 11.76 -11.42 12.80
CA PRO A 88 12.99 -12.00 13.33
C PRO A 88 14.16 -11.72 12.38
N PHE A 89 15.33 -11.47 12.95
CA PHE A 89 16.55 -11.43 12.17
C PHE A 89 16.98 -12.86 11.82
N TYR A 90 17.25 -13.08 10.54
CA TYR A 90 17.90 -14.30 10.06
C TYR A 90 19.30 -13.98 9.55
N ASP A 91 20.31 -14.65 10.09
CA ASP A 91 21.66 -14.66 9.51
C ASP A 91 21.69 -15.57 8.28
N ASN A 92 21.01 -15.10 7.25
CA ASN A 92 20.97 -15.67 5.92
C ASN A 92 21.63 -14.64 4.98
N SER A 93 22.16 -15.02 3.83
CA SER A 93 22.84 -14.09 2.92
C SER A 93 21.91 -13.02 2.29
N ALA A 94 20.64 -12.94 2.69
CA ALA A 94 19.69 -11.94 2.22
C ALA A 94 20.11 -10.53 2.68
N ALA A 95 19.88 -9.54 1.82
CA ALA A 95 20.08 -8.13 2.16
C ALA A 95 18.95 -7.56 3.06
N ALA A 96 17.74 -8.12 2.96
CA ALA A 96 16.59 -7.72 3.76
C ALA A 96 16.27 -8.77 4.83
N VAL A 97 15.72 -8.30 5.95
CA VAL A 97 15.04 -9.15 6.94
C VAL A 97 13.70 -9.62 6.38
N TRP A 98 12.98 -8.73 5.71
CA TRP A 98 11.71 -9.04 5.06
C TRP A 98 11.41 -8.02 3.98
N ASN A 99 10.76 -8.45 2.92
CA ASN A 99 10.22 -7.58 1.88
C ASN A 99 8.83 -8.07 1.50
N GLY A 100 7.90 -7.14 1.37
CA GLY A 100 6.52 -7.44 1.07
C GLY A 100 5.61 -6.27 1.41
N ASN A 101 4.33 -6.58 1.51
CA ASN A 101 3.28 -5.62 1.77
C ASN A 101 2.23 -6.21 2.73
N TRP A 102 1.53 -5.31 3.42
CA TRP A 102 0.40 -5.60 4.27
C TRP A 102 -0.85 -5.03 3.61
N GLY A 103 -1.75 -5.91 3.18
CA GLY A 103 -3.10 -5.52 2.80
C GLY A 103 -4.01 -5.52 4.02
N PHE A 104 -5.03 -4.68 4.00
CA PHE A 104 -5.98 -4.54 5.10
C PHE A 104 -7.42 -4.68 4.61
N CYS A 105 -8.25 -5.29 5.44
CA CYS A 105 -9.70 -5.34 5.24
C CYS A 105 -10.45 -5.05 6.54
N GLU A 106 -11.62 -4.44 6.43
CA GLU A 106 -12.52 -4.05 7.50
C GLU A 106 -13.74 -4.99 7.56
N ASP A 107 -14.14 -5.36 8.78
CA ASP A 107 -15.30 -6.21 9.04
C ASP A 107 -16.59 -5.65 8.43
N GLY A 108 -17.27 -6.48 7.63
CA GLY A 108 -18.53 -6.11 6.99
C GLY A 108 -18.41 -5.18 5.78
N MET A 109 -17.19 -4.86 5.32
CA MET A 109 -16.95 -4.09 4.09
C MET A 109 -16.00 -4.83 3.14
N THR A 110 -14.69 -4.77 3.39
CA THR A 110 -13.67 -5.25 2.45
C THR A 110 -13.26 -6.70 2.69
N CYS A 111 -13.55 -7.29 3.85
CA CYS A 111 -13.15 -8.68 4.12
C CYS A 111 -14.06 -9.67 3.37
N ASN A 112 -13.46 -10.60 2.61
CA ASN A 112 -14.20 -11.59 1.81
C ASN A 112 -14.40 -12.95 2.51
N GLN A 113 -13.94 -13.08 3.75
CA GLN A 113 -13.94 -14.31 4.52
C GLN A 113 -14.55 -14.09 5.90
N ASN A 114 -14.98 -15.17 6.55
CA ASN A 114 -15.48 -15.08 7.92
C ASN A 114 -14.35 -14.81 8.92
N ALA A 115 -14.70 -14.24 10.08
CA ALA A 115 -13.75 -13.86 11.11
C ALA A 115 -12.84 -15.01 11.59
N THR A 116 -13.32 -16.25 11.65
CA THR A 116 -12.49 -17.40 12.09
C THR A 116 -11.38 -17.72 11.10
N THR A 117 -11.68 -17.71 9.80
CA THR A 117 -10.66 -17.88 8.75
C THR A 117 -9.66 -16.74 8.81
N CYS A 118 -10.18 -15.51 8.86
CA CYS A 118 -9.41 -14.28 8.93
C CYS A 118 -8.47 -14.22 10.14
N ASP A 119 -8.94 -14.59 11.32
CA ASP A 119 -8.13 -14.64 12.54
C ASP A 119 -6.93 -15.57 12.35
N SER A 120 -7.10 -16.70 11.68
CA SER A 120 -6.07 -17.75 11.57
C SER A 120 -4.97 -17.48 10.53
N ALA A 121 -5.29 -16.76 9.45
CA ALA A 121 -4.41 -16.65 8.28
C ALA A 121 -4.34 -15.23 7.67
N GLY A 122 -5.08 -14.25 8.22
CA GLY A 122 -5.42 -13.01 7.54
C GLY A 122 -6.61 -13.23 6.60
N CYS A 123 -7.32 -12.17 6.24
CA CYS A 123 -8.34 -12.24 5.18
C CYS A 123 -7.75 -11.77 3.86
N GLY A 124 -8.21 -12.35 2.75
CA GLY A 124 -8.15 -11.63 1.49
C GLY A 124 -9.12 -10.45 1.47
N VAL A 125 -8.94 -9.57 0.49
CA VAL A 125 -9.89 -8.49 0.19
C VAL A 125 -10.94 -8.98 -0.81
N ALA A 126 -12.17 -8.51 -0.65
CA ALA A 126 -13.20 -8.64 -1.66
C ALA A 126 -12.76 -7.92 -2.94
N SER A 127 -13.45 -8.20 -4.04
CA SER A 127 -13.21 -7.52 -5.31
C SER A 127 -13.50 -6.03 -5.15
N GLY A 128 -12.44 -5.24 -4.96
CA GLY A 128 -12.55 -3.86 -4.46
C GLY A 128 -11.18 -3.22 -4.31
N PRO A 129 -11.13 -1.88 -4.17
CA PRO A 129 -9.98 -1.19 -3.63
C PRO A 129 -9.68 -1.69 -2.22
N TYR A 130 -8.41 -1.64 -1.84
CA TYR A 130 -7.98 -1.99 -0.49
C TYR A 130 -6.78 -1.18 -0.08
N GLY A 131 -6.60 -1.05 1.23
CA GLY A 131 -5.45 -0.35 1.79
C GLY A 131 -4.21 -1.24 1.80
N ILE A 132 -3.07 -0.69 1.35
CA ILE A 132 -1.79 -1.39 1.27
C ILE A 132 -0.68 -0.51 1.86
N ALA A 133 0.12 -1.11 2.74
CA ALA A 133 1.41 -0.56 3.16
C ALA A 133 2.53 -1.48 2.68
N GLU A 134 3.53 -0.93 2.01
CA GLU A 134 4.65 -1.68 1.43
C GLU A 134 5.94 -1.40 2.19
N VAL A 135 6.76 -2.43 2.40
CA VAL A 135 8.07 -2.28 3.04
C VAL A 135 9.15 -3.17 2.46
N ASN A 136 10.37 -2.66 2.52
CA ASN A 136 11.59 -3.42 2.40
C ASN A 136 12.44 -3.16 3.64
N LEU A 137 12.41 -4.13 4.56
CA LEU A 137 13.10 -4.08 5.83
C LEU A 137 14.56 -4.52 5.64
N ILE A 138 15.47 -3.59 5.36
CA ILE A 138 16.88 -3.85 5.07
C ILE A 138 17.66 -4.20 6.34
N LYS A 139 18.61 -5.14 6.27
CA LYS A 139 19.44 -5.54 7.43
C LYS A 139 20.45 -4.47 7.82
N ASN A 140 21.19 -3.98 6.84
CA ASN A 140 22.28 -3.04 7.00
C ASN A 140 22.05 -1.86 6.04
N GLY A 141 21.43 -0.78 6.53
CA GLY A 141 21.08 0.36 5.69
C GLY A 141 19.75 0.99 6.10
N SER A 142 19.18 1.76 5.18
CA SER A 142 17.83 2.28 5.33
C SER A 142 16.81 1.28 4.84
N ASP A 143 15.71 1.16 5.58
CA ASP A 143 14.50 0.54 5.05
C ASP A 143 13.89 1.43 3.98
N TYR A 144 13.02 0.84 3.17
CA TYR A 144 12.16 1.54 2.23
C TYR A 144 10.71 1.23 2.58
N TYR A 145 9.84 2.22 2.55
CA TYR A 145 8.44 2.04 2.86
C TYR A 145 7.55 3.10 2.23
N ASP A 146 6.31 2.73 1.96
CA ASP A 146 5.31 3.59 1.35
C ASP A 146 3.89 3.06 1.61
N LEU A 147 2.91 3.86 1.22
CA LEU A 147 1.52 3.45 1.12
C LEU A 147 1.11 3.42 -0.34
N SER A 148 0.48 2.33 -0.76
CA SER A 148 0.16 2.08 -2.15
C SER A 148 -1.34 2.21 -2.37
N ASN A 149 -1.69 3.25 -3.13
CA ASN A 149 -3.05 3.50 -3.60
C ASN A 149 -3.20 3.14 -5.09
N ILE A 150 -2.24 2.40 -5.67
CA ILE A 150 -2.29 1.95 -7.07
C ILE A 150 -3.57 1.14 -7.32
N ALA A 151 -3.96 0.28 -6.38
CA ALA A 151 -5.17 -0.52 -6.45
C ALA A 151 -6.44 0.24 -5.98
N GLY A 152 -6.35 1.56 -5.79
CA GLY A 152 -7.40 2.36 -5.18
C GLY A 152 -7.26 2.46 -3.66
N VAL A 153 -8.31 2.98 -3.00
CA VAL A 153 -8.32 3.29 -1.57
C VAL A 153 -9.62 2.78 -0.94
N SER A 154 -9.53 2.12 0.21
CA SER A 154 -10.71 1.78 1.04
C SER A 154 -10.55 2.16 2.52
N ILE A 155 -9.32 2.12 3.04
CA ILE A 155 -9.02 2.39 4.44
C ILE A 155 -7.93 3.46 4.49
N PRO A 156 -8.22 4.66 5.03
CA PRO A 156 -7.19 5.65 5.35
C PRO A 156 -6.19 5.09 6.34
N MET A 157 -4.90 5.31 6.09
CA MET A 157 -3.84 4.82 6.96
C MET A 157 -2.58 5.67 6.93
N SER A 158 -1.69 5.45 7.88
CA SER A 158 -0.33 5.99 7.88
C SER A 158 0.67 4.92 8.28
N ILE A 159 1.92 5.08 7.84
CA ILE A 159 3.06 4.32 8.38
C ILE A 159 4.08 5.30 8.96
N THR A 160 4.39 5.15 10.25
CA THR A 160 5.26 6.04 11.01
C THR A 160 6.38 5.25 11.65
N PRO A 161 7.65 5.62 11.42
CA PRO A 161 8.77 5.01 12.15
C PRO A 161 8.74 5.42 13.63
N ASP A 162 8.91 4.46 14.53
CA ASP A 162 8.88 4.69 15.97
C ASP A 162 10.22 5.18 16.52
N ASN A 163 10.20 6.08 17.51
CA ASN A 163 11.37 6.48 18.30
C ASN A 163 12.61 6.86 17.48
N VAL A 164 12.43 7.58 16.36
CA VAL A 164 13.50 7.95 15.44
C VAL A 164 14.53 8.86 16.12
N PRO A 165 15.82 8.47 16.19
CA PRO A 165 16.87 9.35 16.66
C PRO A 165 17.00 10.57 15.74
N SER A 166 17.29 11.75 16.30
CA SER A 166 17.48 12.97 15.51
C SER A 166 18.65 12.86 14.50
N THR A 167 19.59 11.94 14.71
CA THR A 167 20.67 11.64 13.75
C THR A 167 20.21 10.88 12.50
N SER A 168 18.99 10.35 12.53
CA SER A 168 18.39 9.58 11.44
C SER A 168 17.38 10.39 10.62
N THR A 169 17.04 11.62 11.05
CA THR A 169 16.15 12.52 10.31
C THR A 169 16.94 13.49 9.44
N ASN A 170 16.30 14.03 8.40
CA ASN A 170 16.87 15.05 7.55
C ASN A 170 15.86 16.18 7.32
N ALA A 171 16.09 17.36 7.89
CA ALA A 171 15.17 18.48 7.74
C ALA A 171 15.05 19.02 6.30
N ALA A 172 16.04 18.75 5.45
CA ALA A 172 16.01 19.14 4.04
C ALA A 172 15.34 18.10 3.13
N ASP A 173 15.10 16.89 3.65
CA ASP A 173 14.50 15.78 2.93
C ASP A 173 13.40 15.13 3.78
N PRO A 174 12.14 15.53 3.60
CA PRO A 174 11.06 15.04 4.43
C PRO A 174 10.68 13.58 4.16
N TYR A 175 11.27 12.95 3.13
CA TYR A 175 11.14 11.51 2.86
C TYR A 175 12.03 10.65 3.75
N THR A 176 13.00 11.25 4.44
CA THR A 176 13.83 10.58 5.45
C THR A 176 13.10 10.50 6.80
N CYS A 177 12.71 9.30 7.19
CA CYS A 177 11.93 8.97 8.39
C CYS A 177 10.61 9.75 8.51
N GLY A 178 9.99 10.06 7.36
CA GLY A 178 8.67 10.68 7.28
C GLY A 178 7.53 9.69 7.54
N SER A 179 6.30 10.19 7.48
CA SER A 179 5.08 9.41 7.74
C SER A 179 4.07 9.54 6.60
N PRO A 180 4.20 8.76 5.51
CA PRO A 180 3.20 8.78 4.44
C PRO A 180 1.82 8.41 4.97
N GLY A 181 0.80 8.99 4.35
CA GLY A 181 -0.61 8.85 4.72
C GLY A 181 -1.04 9.64 5.96
N SER A 182 -0.12 10.30 6.67
CA SER A 182 -0.47 11.04 7.88
C SER A 182 -1.27 12.31 7.57
N VAL A 183 -2.35 12.52 8.33
CA VAL A 183 -3.10 13.79 8.38
C VAL A 183 -2.28 14.92 9.02
N THR A 184 -1.20 14.59 9.72
CA THR A 184 -0.25 15.53 10.34
C THR A 184 1.17 15.09 10.01
N PRO A 185 1.64 15.28 8.76
CA PRO A 185 2.91 14.76 8.31
C PRO A 185 4.09 15.60 8.84
N SER A 186 5.30 15.10 8.62
CA SER A 186 6.54 15.86 8.87
C SER A 186 6.56 17.17 8.09
N ALA A 187 7.25 18.18 8.64
CA ALA A 187 7.38 19.49 7.99
C ALA A 187 7.90 19.36 6.55
N GLY A 188 7.25 20.07 5.62
CA GLY A 188 7.59 20.05 4.19
C GLY A 188 6.75 19.10 3.33
N LEU A 189 5.93 18.24 3.94
CA LEU A 189 4.96 17.39 3.24
C LEU A 189 3.53 17.90 3.39
N GLY A 190 2.72 17.71 2.35
CA GLY A 190 1.27 17.89 2.42
C GLY A 190 0.61 16.85 3.30
N ALA A 191 -0.38 17.29 4.07
CA ALA A 191 -1.24 16.39 4.83
C ALA A 191 -2.07 15.52 3.89
N SER A 192 -2.18 14.23 4.22
CA SER A 192 -3.11 13.33 3.55
C SER A 192 -4.48 13.53 4.17
N THR A 193 -5.37 14.24 3.47
CA THR A 193 -6.73 14.50 3.96
C THR A 193 -7.60 13.25 3.90
N TRP A 194 -7.31 12.36 2.95
CA TRP A 194 -8.17 11.23 2.59
C TRP A 194 -9.58 11.65 2.14
N ASP A 195 -9.74 12.92 1.79
CA ASP A 195 -10.92 13.48 1.15
C ASP A 195 -10.68 13.56 -0.36
N PHE A 196 -11.51 12.89 -1.14
CA PHE A 196 -11.26 12.65 -2.56
C PHE A 196 -12.31 13.35 -3.43
N ASN A 197 -11.86 14.30 -4.27
CA ASN A 197 -12.70 14.98 -5.26
C ASN A 197 -12.73 14.17 -6.57
N VAL A 198 -13.58 13.13 -6.60
CA VAL A 198 -13.64 12.22 -7.75
C VAL A 198 -14.08 12.91 -9.06
N PRO A 199 -13.49 12.56 -10.22
CA PRO A 199 -13.89 13.11 -11.52
C PRO A 199 -15.28 12.65 -11.99
N SER A 200 -15.71 11.48 -11.54
CA SER A 200 -16.98 10.83 -11.91
C SER A 200 -17.38 9.84 -10.82
N VAL A 201 -18.67 9.52 -10.72
CA VAL A 201 -19.19 8.46 -9.84
C VAL A 201 -18.60 7.09 -10.15
N GLU A 202 -18.06 6.85 -11.35
CA GLU A 202 -17.36 5.61 -11.68
C GLU A 202 -16.06 5.41 -10.89
N TYR A 203 -15.48 6.46 -10.28
CA TYR A 203 -14.32 6.32 -9.40
C TYR A 203 -14.71 5.95 -7.97
N GLN A 204 -16.01 5.98 -7.63
CA GLN A 204 -16.48 5.59 -6.31
C GLN A 204 -16.64 4.06 -6.26
N TRP A 205 -16.18 3.46 -5.18
CA TRP A 205 -16.50 2.08 -4.83
C TRP A 205 -17.57 2.09 -3.76
N VAL A 206 -18.65 1.33 -3.98
CA VAL A 206 -19.74 1.21 -3.01
C VAL A 206 -19.92 -0.23 -2.58
N THR A 207 -20.38 -0.43 -1.35
CA THR A 207 -20.88 -1.72 -0.89
C THR A 207 -22.39 -1.71 -1.02
N ALA A 208 -22.94 -2.61 -1.84
CA ALA A 208 -24.39 -2.74 -2.00
C ALA A 208 -25.04 -3.21 -0.69
N GLY A 209 -26.17 -2.62 -0.31
CA GLY A 209 -26.94 -3.08 0.85
C GLY A 209 -27.58 -4.46 0.63
N ASN A 210 -28.11 -5.07 1.69
CA ASN A 210 -28.79 -6.37 1.68
C ASN A 210 -30.13 -6.42 0.89
N GLY A 211 -30.44 -5.41 0.09
CA GLY A 211 -31.64 -5.31 -0.75
C GLY A 211 -31.33 -5.51 -2.23
N SER A 212 -32.36 -5.44 -3.08
CA SER A 212 -32.15 -5.41 -4.53
C SER A 212 -31.28 -4.19 -4.89
N ALA A 213 -30.08 -4.43 -5.45
CA ALA A 213 -29.17 -3.39 -5.89
C ALA A 213 -29.90 -2.42 -6.85
N LYS A 214 -29.98 -1.14 -6.47
CA LYS A 214 -30.60 -0.10 -7.29
C LYS A 214 -29.54 0.46 -8.24
N THR A 215 -29.72 0.25 -9.54
CA THR A 215 -28.87 0.86 -10.56
C THR A 215 -28.93 2.39 -10.49
N CYS A 216 -27.79 3.05 -10.71
CA CYS A 216 -27.66 4.50 -10.66
C CYS A 216 -26.74 5.03 -11.76
N SER A 217 -26.80 6.33 -11.97
CA SER A 217 -25.91 7.10 -12.85
C SER A 217 -25.33 8.36 -12.19
N ALA A 218 -25.93 8.79 -11.07
CA ALA A 218 -25.47 9.89 -10.24
C ALA A 218 -25.90 9.68 -8.77
N ASP A 219 -25.23 10.36 -7.83
CA ASP A 219 -25.58 10.30 -6.39
C ASP A 219 -27.04 10.70 -6.12
N THR A 220 -27.61 11.58 -6.94
CA THR A 220 -29.03 12.00 -6.83
C THR A 220 -30.02 10.89 -7.13
N ASP A 221 -29.57 9.80 -7.75
CA ASP A 221 -30.40 8.60 -7.94
C ASP A 221 -30.51 7.79 -6.64
N CYS A 222 -29.64 8.01 -5.66
CA CYS A 222 -29.52 7.20 -4.46
C CYS A 222 -30.27 7.79 -3.26
N SER A 223 -30.52 6.94 -2.26
CA SER A 223 -31.20 7.37 -1.04
C SER A 223 -30.27 8.25 -0.20
N SER A 224 -30.85 9.02 0.72
CA SER A 224 -30.03 9.83 1.65
C SER A 224 -29.01 8.96 2.40
N GLY A 225 -27.73 9.28 2.27
CA GLY A 225 -26.62 8.54 2.89
C GLY A 225 -26.03 7.42 2.02
N GLU A 226 -26.57 7.20 0.83
CA GLU A 226 -25.98 6.34 -0.20
C GLU A 226 -25.29 7.20 -1.27
N ALA A 227 -24.31 6.58 -1.94
CA ALA A 227 -23.64 7.15 -3.10
C ALA A 227 -23.83 6.22 -4.30
N CYS A 228 -23.66 6.77 -5.50
CA CYS A 228 -23.64 6.00 -6.73
C CYS A 228 -22.21 5.61 -7.07
N GLY A 229 -21.92 4.33 -7.24
CA GLY A 229 -20.58 3.89 -7.58
C GLY A 229 -20.52 2.50 -8.17
N LEU A 230 -19.30 2.08 -8.49
CA LEU A 230 -19.00 0.76 -9.03
C LEU A 230 -19.04 -0.30 -7.93
N VAL A 231 -19.65 -1.43 -8.26
CA VAL A 231 -19.45 -2.72 -7.60
C VAL A 231 -18.85 -3.68 -8.63
N TYR A 232 -17.88 -4.49 -8.21
CA TYR A 232 -17.43 -5.62 -9.01
C TYR A 232 -18.03 -6.91 -8.47
N ASP A 233 -18.89 -7.54 -9.26
CA ASP A 233 -19.50 -8.82 -8.92
C ASP A 233 -19.53 -9.73 -10.15
N SER A 234 -19.29 -11.03 -9.92
CA SER A 234 -19.41 -12.07 -10.95
C SER A 234 -18.65 -11.77 -12.25
N GLY A 235 -17.48 -11.13 -12.14
CA GLY A 235 -16.60 -10.87 -13.27
C GLY A 235 -16.87 -9.56 -14.03
N LYS A 236 -17.79 -8.71 -13.55
CA LYS A 236 -18.17 -7.46 -14.24
C LYS A 236 -18.37 -6.30 -13.27
N PHE A 237 -18.23 -5.09 -13.79
CA PHE A 237 -18.61 -3.87 -13.09
C PHE A 237 -20.07 -3.47 -13.35
N ASP A 238 -20.79 -3.10 -12.29
CA ASP A 238 -22.12 -2.50 -12.36
C ASP A 238 -22.15 -1.20 -11.52
N MET A 239 -22.92 -0.20 -11.99
CA MET A 239 -23.21 1.01 -11.23
C MET A 239 -24.41 0.79 -10.31
N THR A 240 -24.25 0.98 -9.00
CA THR A 240 -25.30 0.79 -8.02
C THR A 240 -25.25 1.84 -6.92
N CYS A 241 -26.41 2.12 -6.32
CA CYS A 241 -26.48 2.81 -5.05
C CYS A 241 -25.98 1.89 -3.92
N GLY A 242 -25.20 2.45 -3.00
CA GLY A 242 -24.72 1.75 -1.81
C GLY A 242 -24.00 2.67 -0.85
N THR A 243 -23.40 2.09 0.19
CA THR A 243 -22.54 2.82 1.12
C THR A 243 -21.20 3.10 0.44
N LEU A 244 -20.78 4.37 0.36
CA LEU A 244 -19.46 4.73 -0.14
C LEU A 244 -18.38 4.03 0.71
N SER A 245 -17.62 3.17 0.06
CA SER A 245 -16.67 2.25 0.71
C SER A 245 -15.22 2.52 0.31
N GLY A 246 -15.00 3.34 -0.71
CA GLY A 246 -13.68 3.72 -1.16
C GLY A 246 -13.69 4.27 -2.58
N PHE A 247 -12.53 4.22 -3.21
CA PHE A 247 -12.29 4.81 -4.51
C PHE A 247 -11.40 3.92 -5.38
N TRP A 248 -11.77 3.76 -6.64
CA TRP A 248 -11.04 3.00 -7.65
C TRP A 248 -10.04 3.87 -8.40
N THR A 249 -8.81 3.42 -8.64
CA THR A 249 -7.99 4.02 -9.73
C THR A 249 -8.40 3.44 -11.09
N GLY A 250 -8.05 4.15 -12.17
CA GLY A 250 -8.10 3.59 -13.54
C GLY A 250 -7.32 2.28 -13.66
N GLY A 251 -6.14 2.21 -13.05
CA GLY A 251 -5.32 0.99 -13.02
C GLY A 251 -6.00 -0.18 -12.31
N ALA A 252 -6.67 0.06 -11.18
CA ALA A 252 -7.38 -0.96 -10.42
C ALA A 252 -8.54 -1.55 -11.22
N VAL A 253 -9.34 -0.69 -11.86
CA VAL A 253 -10.42 -1.13 -12.75
C VAL A 253 -9.87 -1.96 -13.90
N CYS A 254 -8.83 -1.46 -14.57
CA CYS A 254 -8.22 -2.15 -15.71
C CYS A 254 -7.49 -3.45 -15.37
N ALA A 255 -7.10 -3.64 -14.12
CA ALA A 255 -6.48 -4.88 -13.65
C ALA A 255 -7.49 -6.01 -13.44
N VAL A 256 -8.78 -5.69 -13.26
CA VAL A 256 -9.81 -6.63 -12.82
C VAL A 256 -10.74 -7.06 -13.96
N ASP A 257 -11.17 -6.14 -14.83
CA ASP A 257 -12.02 -6.41 -16.00
C ASP A 257 -11.80 -5.31 -17.06
N GLY A 258 -12.13 -5.57 -18.33
CA GLY A 258 -11.80 -4.78 -19.52
C GLY A 258 -12.24 -3.30 -19.56
N GLY A 259 -12.70 -2.76 -18.42
CA GLY A 259 -12.88 -1.35 -18.14
C GLY A 259 -14.31 -0.93 -17.86
N THR A 260 -14.49 0.37 -17.67
CA THR A 260 -15.79 1.03 -17.68
C THR A 260 -15.89 2.00 -18.85
N THR A 261 -16.99 2.76 -18.93
CA THR A 261 -17.14 3.81 -19.96
C THR A 261 -16.13 4.94 -19.77
N TYR A 262 -15.83 5.35 -18.53
CA TYR A 262 -14.82 6.39 -18.25
C TYR A 262 -13.40 5.82 -18.15
N MET A 263 -13.25 4.54 -17.78
CA MET A 263 -11.95 3.85 -17.70
C MET A 263 -11.89 2.80 -18.81
N ASN A 264 -11.74 3.25 -20.06
CA ASN A 264 -11.76 2.37 -21.23
C ASN A 264 -10.43 1.61 -21.37
N CYS A 265 -10.31 0.50 -20.67
CA CYS A 265 -9.09 -0.28 -20.57
C CYS A 265 -8.71 -0.98 -21.89
N SER A 266 -9.71 -1.33 -22.71
CA SER A 266 -9.52 -1.97 -24.01
C SER A 266 -9.17 -1.01 -25.16
N ALA A 267 -9.24 0.31 -24.93
CA ALA A 267 -8.94 1.29 -25.96
C ALA A 267 -7.52 1.09 -26.49
N ALA A 268 -7.38 1.13 -27.82
CA ALA A 268 -6.10 0.99 -28.49
C ALA A 268 -5.18 2.16 -28.12
N LEU A 269 -4.00 1.82 -27.62
CA LEU A 269 -2.94 2.77 -27.30
C LEU A 269 -1.94 2.82 -28.44
N THR A 270 -1.51 4.03 -28.81
CA THR A 270 -0.31 4.25 -29.63
C THR A 270 0.60 5.24 -28.91
N ASN A 271 1.76 4.77 -28.47
CA ASN A 271 2.78 5.55 -27.77
C ASN A 271 4.09 5.45 -28.56
N GLY A 272 4.17 6.18 -29.68
CA GLY A 272 5.29 6.08 -30.61
C GLY A 272 5.35 4.69 -31.27
N PRO A 273 6.47 3.94 -31.17
CA PRO A 273 6.58 2.60 -31.74
C PRO A 273 5.86 1.52 -30.92
N TYR A 274 5.42 1.85 -29.69
CA TYR A 274 4.73 0.91 -28.82
C TYR A 274 3.21 1.00 -29.05
N THR A 275 2.59 -0.16 -29.22
CA THR A 275 1.15 -0.28 -29.45
C THR A 275 0.58 -1.30 -28.48
N GLY A 276 -0.58 -1.01 -27.92
CA GLY A 276 -1.15 -1.83 -26.86
C GLY A 276 -2.56 -1.41 -26.49
N THR A 277 -2.86 -1.51 -25.19
CA THR A 277 -4.14 -1.07 -24.63
C THR A 277 -3.90 -0.12 -23.46
N ASN A 278 -4.92 0.66 -23.10
CA ASN A 278 -4.87 1.48 -21.90
C ASN A 278 -4.59 0.63 -20.64
N ALA A 279 -5.11 -0.60 -20.56
CA ALA A 279 -4.83 -1.51 -19.45
C ALA A 279 -3.34 -1.76 -19.23
N ALA A 280 -2.62 -2.07 -20.32
CA ALA A 280 -1.18 -2.25 -20.26
C ALA A 280 -0.49 -0.96 -19.81
N PHE A 281 -0.95 0.19 -20.31
CA PHE A 281 -0.34 1.49 -20.00
C PHE A 281 -0.45 1.89 -18.53
N TYR A 282 -1.58 1.60 -17.87
CA TYR A 282 -1.74 1.80 -16.42
C TYR A 282 -0.74 0.99 -15.59
N GLY A 283 -0.29 -0.15 -16.10
CA GLY A 283 0.76 -0.98 -15.52
C GLY A 283 2.17 -0.70 -16.05
N CYS A 284 2.37 0.39 -16.80
CA CYS A 284 3.61 0.71 -17.51
C CYS A 284 4.02 -0.23 -18.66
N GLY A 285 3.13 -1.13 -19.07
CA GLY A 285 3.30 -1.93 -20.28
C GLY A 285 3.31 -1.06 -21.53
N ASP A 286 3.90 -1.60 -22.61
CA ASP A 286 3.93 -0.98 -23.94
C ASP A 286 4.58 0.43 -23.95
N THR A 287 5.71 0.56 -23.26
CA THR A 287 6.47 1.81 -23.11
C THR A 287 7.98 1.56 -23.21
N SER A 288 8.77 2.64 -23.29
CA SER A 288 10.24 2.57 -23.21
C SER A 288 10.80 2.41 -21.78
N GLY A 289 9.93 2.31 -20.76
CA GLY A 289 10.30 2.29 -19.34
C GLY A 289 10.03 3.61 -18.63
N SER A 290 10.47 3.75 -17.37
CA SER A 290 10.15 4.91 -16.53
C SER A 290 10.67 6.25 -17.08
N CYS A 291 9.83 7.29 -17.01
CA CYS A 291 10.22 8.65 -17.38
C CYS A 291 11.17 9.33 -16.37
N TYR A 292 11.44 8.70 -15.22
CA TYR A 292 12.45 9.16 -14.27
C TYR A 292 13.86 8.67 -14.61
N GLN A 293 14.02 7.71 -15.54
CA GLN A 293 15.33 7.21 -15.92
C GLN A 293 16.15 8.25 -16.70
N PRO A 294 17.49 8.24 -16.58
CA PRO A 294 18.34 9.08 -17.41
C PRO A 294 18.07 8.83 -18.91
N ALA A 295 18.00 9.90 -19.69
CA ALA A 295 17.72 9.87 -21.13
C ALA A 295 16.37 9.24 -21.54
N ALA A 296 15.37 9.26 -20.64
CA ALA A 296 14.00 8.89 -20.98
C ALA A 296 13.51 9.60 -22.25
N ASP A 297 12.87 8.86 -23.15
CA ASP A 297 12.27 9.41 -24.37
C ASP A 297 10.82 9.87 -24.14
N LYS A 298 10.17 10.42 -25.16
CA LYS A 298 8.77 10.87 -25.07
C LYS A 298 7.74 9.72 -25.04
N ASN A 299 8.19 8.48 -25.21
CA ASN A 299 7.35 7.27 -25.20
C ASN A 299 7.53 6.47 -23.90
N CYS A 300 8.13 7.09 -22.88
CA CYS A 300 8.26 6.51 -21.57
C CYS A 300 6.90 6.30 -20.91
N CYS A 301 6.93 5.60 -19.79
CA CYS A 301 5.80 5.11 -19.04
C CYS A 301 4.80 6.16 -18.59
N GLY A 302 5.32 7.33 -18.23
CA GLY A 302 4.63 8.32 -17.42
C GLY A 302 5.53 8.83 -16.31
N CYS A 303 5.32 10.09 -15.95
CA CYS A 303 5.85 10.74 -14.77
C CYS A 303 5.09 12.05 -14.58
N ALA A 304 4.78 12.38 -13.33
CA ALA A 304 4.25 13.68 -12.97
C ALA A 304 5.21 14.37 -12.00
N ASN A 305 5.51 15.64 -12.31
CA ASN A 305 6.05 16.55 -11.30
C ASN A 305 4.87 17.02 -10.44
N TRP A 306 4.46 16.23 -9.45
CA TRP A 306 3.30 16.51 -8.60
C TRP A 306 3.36 17.87 -7.89
N GLN A 307 4.56 18.36 -7.58
CA GLN A 307 4.80 19.70 -7.04
C GLN A 307 4.42 20.82 -8.02
N ASP A 308 4.47 20.55 -9.33
CA ASP A 308 4.06 21.47 -10.39
C ASP A 308 2.55 21.34 -10.69
N VAL A 309 1.95 20.16 -10.43
CA VAL A 309 0.50 19.89 -10.60
C VAL A 309 -0.34 20.51 -9.48
N PHE A 310 0.02 20.27 -8.22
CA PHE A 310 -0.80 20.69 -7.07
C PHE A 310 -0.26 21.92 -6.36
N ASN A 311 1.07 22.05 -6.26
CA ASN A 311 1.90 23.08 -5.58
C ASN A 311 2.87 22.46 -4.55
N THR A 312 3.87 23.26 -4.14
CA THR A 312 4.97 22.84 -3.26
C THR A 312 4.60 22.64 -1.78
N THR A 313 3.39 23.03 -1.38
CA THR A 313 2.85 22.78 -0.04
C THR A 313 2.37 21.34 0.10
N LEU A 314 1.92 20.74 -1.00
CA LEU A 314 1.46 19.35 -1.02
C LEU A 314 2.60 18.38 -1.32
N VAL A 315 3.40 18.68 -2.33
CA VAL A 315 4.57 17.88 -2.71
C VAL A 315 5.82 18.75 -2.70
N PRO A 316 6.83 18.46 -1.85
CA PRO A 316 8.00 19.32 -1.71
C PRO A 316 8.77 19.52 -3.01
N SER A 317 9.38 20.69 -3.20
CA SER A 317 10.19 20.99 -4.37
C SER A 317 11.50 20.18 -4.46
N SER A 318 11.93 19.57 -3.35
CA SER A 318 13.08 18.64 -3.30
C SER A 318 12.79 17.28 -3.97
N THR A 319 11.53 17.00 -4.27
CA THR A 319 11.11 15.81 -5.02
C THR A 319 11.82 15.74 -6.36
N ILE A 320 12.41 14.58 -6.66
CA ILE A 320 13.09 14.32 -7.93
C ILE A 320 12.10 14.54 -9.08
N LYS A 321 12.52 15.30 -10.09
CA LYS A 321 11.71 15.64 -11.26
C LYS A 321 11.82 14.60 -12.36
N CYS A 322 10.79 14.54 -13.20
CA CYS A 322 10.81 13.79 -14.45
C CYS A 322 12.01 14.19 -15.32
N ASN A 323 12.67 13.20 -15.93
CA ASN A 323 13.65 13.47 -16.99
C ASN A 323 12.97 13.74 -18.34
N ASN A 324 11.78 13.18 -18.55
CA ASN A 324 10.92 13.45 -19.70
C ASN A 324 9.45 13.21 -19.33
N THR A 325 8.50 13.52 -20.22
CA THR A 325 7.08 13.19 -20.03
C THR A 325 6.51 12.55 -21.28
N SER A 326 5.61 11.59 -21.10
CA SER A 326 4.85 10.98 -22.19
C SER A 326 3.54 11.73 -22.39
N PRO A 327 3.29 12.35 -23.57
CA PRO A 327 2.04 13.04 -23.85
C PRO A 327 0.83 12.10 -23.76
N ALA A 328 0.96 10.86 -24.23
CA ALA A 328 -0.10 9.86 -24.13
C ALA A 328 -0.43 9.55 -22.67
N TRP A 329 0.58 9.43 -21.81
CA TRP A 329 0.36 9.17 -20.38
C TRP A 329 -0.32 10.36 -19.69
N ALA A 330 0.13 11.58 -20.00
CA ALA A 330 -0.45 12.80 -19.45
C ALA A 330 -1.92 13.00 -19.85
N GLU A 331 -2.32 12.50 -21.02
CA GLU A 331 -3.71 12.54 -21.50
C GLU A 331 -4.57 11.42 -20.89
N ILE A 332 -4.05 10.19 -20.82
CA ILE A 332 -4.85 9.00 -20.54
C ILE A 332 -4.80 8.62 -19.05
N VAL A 333 -3.60 8.57 -18.47
CA VAL A 333 -3.38 7.97 -17.15
C VAL A 333 -3.37 9.03 -16.06
N GLN A 334 -2.59 10.10 -16.23
CA GLN A 334 -2.42 11.14 -15.22
C GLN A 334 -3.74 11.67 -14.66
N PRO A 335 -4.76 12.02 -15.48
CA PRO A 335 -6.00 12.60 -14.96
C PRO A 335 -6.76 11.66 -14.02
N THR A 336 -6.60 10.35 -14.21
CA THR A 336 -7.27 9.31 -13.40
C THR A 336 -6.64 9.09 -12.03
N LEU A 337 -5.46 9.69 -11.79
CA LEU A 337 -4.68 9.52 -10.56
C LEU A 337 -4.69 10.79 -9.70
N GLN A 338 -4.88 11.96 -10.35
CA GLN A 338 -4.75 13.26 -9.69
C GLN A 338 -5.60 13.37 -8.43
N TYR A 339 -6.86 12.92 -8.46
CA TYR A 339 -7.73 13.06 -7.30
C TYR A 339 -7.27 12.21 -6.10
N ILE A 340 -6.71 11.01 -6.34
CA ILE A 340 -6.14 10.18 -5.27
C ILE A 340 -4.86 10.82 -4.74
N LYS A 341 -4.02 11.32 -5.65
CA LYS A 341 -2.77 11.98 -5.26
C LYS A 341 -3.04 13.26 -4.48
N GLU A 342 -4.09 14.01 -4.80
CA GLU A 342 -4.49 15.18 -4.03
C GLU A 342 -4.93 14.80 -2.60
N GLY A 343 -5.74 13.75 -2.46
CA GLY A 343 -6.19 13.26 -1.15
C GLY A 343 -5.09 12.61 -0.29
N CYS A 344 -4.07 12.02 -0.93
CA CYS A 344 -2.84 11.57 -0.27
C CYS A 344 -1.57 11.94 -1.09
N PRO A 345 -1.02 13.16 -0.91
CA PRO A 345 0.11 13.68 -1.70
C PRO A 345 1.39 12.86 -1.61
N ASN A 346 1.54 12.09 -0.53
CA ASN A 346 2.72 11.29 -0.22
C ASN A 346 2.46 9.77 -0.33
N CYS A 347 1.32 9.36 -0.90
CA CYS A 347 1.04 7.96 -1.24
C CYS A 347 1.41 7.66 -2.70
N TYR A 348 1.80 6.42 -2.94
CA TYR A 348 2.18 5.88 -4.24
C TYR A 348 0.93 5.56 -5.06
N THR A 349 0.71 6.24 -6.20
CA THR A 349 -0.54 6.12 -6.98
C THR A 349 -0.36 5.49 -8.35
N PHE A 350 0.88 5.38 -8.82
CA PHE A 350 1.26 4.82 -10.11
C PHE A 350 2.64 4.18 -10.01
N PRO A 351 2.97 3.15 -10.81
CA PRO A 351 4.35 2.69 -10.92
C PRO A 351 5.30 3.87 -11.15
N TYR A 352 6.39 3.94 -10.42
CA TYR A 352 7.38 5.03 -10.47
C TYR A 352 6.95 6.38 -9.85
N ASP A 353 5.87 6.45 -9.06
CA ASP A 353 5.60 7.60 -8.18
C ASP A 353 6.60 7.73 -6.99
N ASP A 354 7.67 6.93 -6.98
CA ASP A 354 8.56 6.63 -5.85
C ASP A 354 9.24 7.90 -5.35
N MET A 355 9.60 8.78 -6.28
CA MET A 355 10.22 10.08 -6.00
C MET A 355 9.40 10.99 -5.07
N SER A 356 8.08 10.79 -4.98
CA SER A 356 7.17 11.58 -4.16
C SER A 356 6.49 10.80 -3.03
N SER A 357 6.81 9.51 -2.89
CA SER A 357 5.98 8.59 -2.09
C SER A 357 6.73 7.45 -1.43
N THR A 358 7.98 7.21 -1.79
CA THR A 358 8.83 6.25 -1.10
C THR A 358 9.66 6.95 -0.04
N PHE A 359 9.58 6.43 1.18
CA PHE A 359 10.27 6.93 2.34
C PHE A 359 11.38 5.97 2.73
N THR A 360 12.39 6.50 3.40
CA THR A 360 13.47 5.67 3.95
C THR A 360 13.70 5.97 5.41
N CYS A 361 14.01 4.97 6.21
CA CYS A 361 14.36 5.21 7.61
C CYS A 361 15.32 4.17 8.15
N LYS A 362 16.14 4.58 9.14
CA LYS A 362 17.02 3.68 9.86
C LYS A 362 17.26 4.12 11.29
N THR A 363 17.41 3.12 12.15
CA THR A 363 18.05 3.26 13.45
C THR A 363 19.10 2.17 13.53
N ILE A 364 20.38 2.54 13.56
CA ILE A 364 21.47 1.57 13.49
C ILE A 364 22.00 1.24 14.89
N VAL A 365 21.99 -0.04 15.24
CA VAL A 365 22.62 -0.60 16.45
C VAL A 365 23.51 -1.76 16.01
N ASP A 366 24.79 -1.73 16.40
CA ASP A 366 25.78 -2.77 16.04
C ASP A 366 25.84 -3.10 14.53
N ASN A 367 25.71 -2.06 13.68
CA ASN A 367 25.62 -2.11 12.21
C ASN A 367 24.30 -2.64 11.62
N TYR A 368 23.31 -2.98 12.45
CA TYR A 368 22.01 -3.47 12.00
C TYR A 368 20.93 -2.40 12.12
N ASN A 369 20.03 -2.37 11.14
CA ASN A 369 18.84 -1.55 11.23
C ASN A 369 17.80 -2.19 12.15
N VAL A 370 17.43 -1.48 13.20
CA VAL A 370 16.48 -1.91 14.24
C VAL A 370 15.23 -1.02 14.27
N GLN A 371 14.98 -0.26 13.19
CA GLN A 371 13.83 0.64 13.10
C GLN A 371 12.50 -0.12 13.19
N ASN A 372 11.65 0.29 14.13
CA ASN A 372 10.28 -0.19 14.28
C ASN A 372 9.30 0.77 13.61
N TYR A 373 8.09 0.31 13.33
CA TYR A 373 7.05 1.12 12.69
C TYR A 373 5.69 0.90 13.35
N THR A 374 4.89 1.96 13.35
CA THR A 374 3.45 1.88 13.59
C THR A 374 2.71 2.13 12.29
N VAL A 375 1.83 1.20 11.90
CA VAL A 375 0.83 1.41 10.85
C VAL A 375 -0.51 1.71 11.53
N GLU A 376 -1.02 2.92 11.37
CA GLU A 376 -2.30 3.32 11.95
C GLU A 376 -3.38 3.36 10.88
N LEU A 377 -4.50 2.69 11.14
CA LEU A 377 -5.70 2.68 10.32
C LEU A 377 -6.74 3.56 11.00
N PHE A 378 -7.35 4.50 10.26
CA PHE A 378 -8.23 5.51 10.85
C PHE A 378 -9.33 5.94 9.88
N ASN A 379 -10.34 6.64 10.39
CA ASN A 379 -11.46 7.17 9.59
C ASN A 379 -12.06 6.15 8.59
N CYS A 380 -12.12 4.88 8.98
CA CYS A 380 -12.67 3.85 8.10
C CYS A 380 -14.16 4.10 7.80
N PRO A 381 -14.68 3.63 6.66
CA PRO A 381 -16.01 4.03 6.22
C PRO A 381 -17.18 3.38 7.01
N LEU A 382 -16.96 2.31 7.81
CA LEU A 382 -18.00 1.67 8.64
C LEU A 382 -18.02 2.01 10.14
#